data_AF-A0A6P2AVB6-F1
#
_entry.id   AF-A0A6P2AVB6-F1
#
_cell.length_a   1.000
_cell.length_b   1.000
_cell.length_c   1.000
_cell.angle_alpha   90.00
_cell.angle_beta   90.00
_cell.angle_gamma   90.00
#
_symmetry.space_group_name_H-M   'P 1'
#
loop_
_entity.id
_entity.type
_entity.pdbx_description
1 polymer ?
#
loop_
_entity_poly.entity_id
_entity_poly.type
_entity_poly.pdbx_seq_one_letter_code
_entity_poly.pdbx_strand_id
1 'polypeptide(L)' 'MTLSDLLPSVRQLSITEKLKLIRILAEDLEAAEDISPLEPFKVYDLPTPYNSFGAGAALMQALDSADQV' A
#
# COMPACT_ATOMS: atom_id res chain seq x y z
N MET A 1 -29.80 -2.11 0.01
CA MET A 1 -29.59 -3.25 0.91
C MET A 1 -28.73 -2.76 2.06
N THR A 2 -29.14 -3.00 3.31
CA THR A 2 -28.41 -2.54 4.49
C THR A 2 -27.60 -3.68 5.10
N LEU A 3 -26.60 -3.35 5.94
CA LEU A 3 -25.81 -4.36 6.66
C LEU A 3 -26.72 -5.27 7.52
N SER A 4 -27.78 -4.68 8.08
CA SER A 4 -28.79 -5.37 8.88
C SER A 4 -29.56 -6.42 8.07
N ASP A 5 -29.80 -6.17 6.78
CA ASP A 5 -30.48 -7.11 5.88
C ASP A 5 -29.58 -8.32 5.52
N LEU A 6 -28.25 -8.13 5.54
CA LEU A 6 -27.25 -9.12 5.11
C LEU A 6 -26.76 -10.03 6.25
N LEU A 7 -26.82 -9.53 7.48
CA LEU A 7 -26.36 -10.19 8.71
C LEU A 7 -26.89 -11.63 8.90
N PRO A 8 -28.19 -11.92 8.67
CA PRO A 8 -28.72 -13.28 8.78
C PRO A 8 -28.03 -14.26 7.83
N SER A 9 -27.83 -13.86 6.57
CA SER A 9 -27.18 -14.68 5.55
C SER A 9 -25.71 -14.94 5.87
N VAL A 10 -25.00 -13.91 6.35
CA VAL A 10 -23.59 -14.06 6.80
C VAL A 10 -23.47 -15.02 7.98
N ARG A 11 -24.45 -15.05 8.88
CA ARG A 11 -24.44 -15.97 10.03
C ARG A 11 -24.62 -17.43 9.61
N GLN A 12 -25.34 -17.70 8.53
CA GLN A 12 -25.59 -19.04 7.99
C GLN A 12 -24.40 -19.65 7.25
N LEU A 13 -23.40 -18.84 6.89
CA LEU A 13 -22.18 -19.31 6.25
C LEU A 13 -21.42 -20.33 7.12
N SER A 14 -20.80 -21.30 6.46
CA SER A 14 -19.83 -22.20 7.09
C SER A 14 -18.62 -21.41 7.61
N ILE A 15 -17.85 -22.03 8.51
CA ILE A 15 -16.62 -21.40 9.07
C ILE A 15 -15.66 -21.00 7.93
N THR A 16 -15.46 -21.87 6.95
CA THR A 16 -14.59 -21.63 5.79
C THR A 16 -15.06 -20.44 4.96
N GLU A 17 -16.37 -20.32 4.73
CA GLU A 17 -16.94 -19.19 3.97
C GLU A 17 -16.85 -17.89 4.74
N LYS A 18 -17.03 -17.90 6.07
CA LYS A 18 -16.81 -16.72 6.92
C LYS A 18 -15.38 -16.21 6.84
N LEU A 19 -14.39 -17.12 6.87
CA LEU A 19 -12.99 -16.75 6.72
C LEU A 19 -12.70 -16.15 5.33
N LYS A 20 -13.29 -16.71 4.26
CA LYS A 20 -13.19 -16.13 2.91
C LYS A 20 -13.80 -14.73 2.84
N LEU A 21 -15.00 -14.55 3.43
CA LEU A 21 -15.67 -13.26 3.47
C LEU A 21 -14.84 -12.20 4.20
N ILE A 22 -14.27 -12.54 5.37
CA ILE A 22 -13.38 -11.64 6.12
C ILE A 22 -12.20 -11.19 5.25
N ARG A 23 -11.58 -12.13 4.51
CA ARG A 23 -10.46 -11.82 3.63
C ARG A 23 -10.84 -10.84 2.52
N ILE A 24 -11.96 -11.10 1.82
CA ILE A 24 -12.45 -10.19 0.77
C ILE A 24 -12.69 -8.79 1.34
N LEU A 25 -13.35 -8.69 2.50
CA LEU A 25 -13.61 -7.40 3.13
C LEU A 25 -12.34 -6.67 3.56
N ALA A 26 -11.31 -7.40 4.01
CA ALA A 26 -10.01 -6.81 4.33
C ALA A 26 -9.31 -6.27 3.06
N GLU A 27 -9.31 -7.05 1.98
CA GLU A 27 -8.75 -6.65 0.69
C GLU A 27 -9.48 -5.41 0.11
N ASP A 28 -10.82 -5.36 0.21
CA ASP A 28 -11.62 -4.21 -0.21
C ASP A 28 -11.31 -2.94 0.59
N LEU A 29 -11.03 -3.07 1.89
CA LEU A 29 -10.66 -1.94 2.76
C LEU A 29 -9.27 -1.41 2.42
N GLU A 30 -8.30 -2.30 2.16
CA GLU A 30 -6.95 -1.92 1.74
C GLU A 30 -6.95 -1.26 0.35
N ALA A 31 -7.76 -1.77 -0.58
CA ALA A 31 -7.90 -1.21 -1.92
C ALA A 31 -8.61 0.15 -1.93
N ALA A 32 -9.38 0.47 -0.89
CA ALA A 32 -10.09 1.75 -0.76
C ALA A 32 -9.20 2.89 -0.24
N GLU A 33 -8.00 2.61 0.27
CA GLU A 33 -7.04 3.65 0.60
C GLU A 33 -6.47 4.26 -0.68
N ASP A 34 -6.61 5.58 -0.84
CA ASP A 34 -5.97 6.34 -1.92
C ASP A 34 -4.46 6.38 -1.65
N ILE A 35 -3.75 5.34 -2.08
CA ILE A 35 -2.30 5.19 -1.90
C ILE A 35 -1.47 6.07 -2.85
N SER A 36 -2.07 7.11 -3.42
CA SER A 36 -1.41 8.08 -4.31
C SER A 36 -0.09 8.61 -3.72
N PRO A 37 1.02 8.55 -4.48
CA PRO A 37 1.12 8.25 -5.92
C PRO A 37 1.35 6.76 -6.28
N LEU A 38 1.28 5.86 -5.31
CA LEU A 38 1.58 4.44 -5.48
C LEU A 38 0.31 3.64 -5.80
N GLU A 39 0.41 2.73 -6.76
CA GLU A 39 -0.70 1.90 -7.24
C GLU A 39 -0.61 0.51 -6.61
N PRO A 40 -1.74 -0.07 -6.16
CA PRO A 40 -1.77 -1.44 -5.65
C PRO A 40 -1.25 -2.42 -6.72
N PHE A 41 -0.50 -3.43 -6.28
CA PHE A 41 0.04 -4.51 -7.12
C PHE A 41 0.99 -4.08 -8.26
N LYS A 42 1.42 -2.81 -8.27
CA LYS A 42 2.44 -2.35 -9.21
C LYS A 42 3.84 -2.63 -8.70
N VAL A 43 4.66 -3.21 -9.57
CA VAL A 43 6.09 -3.34 -9.33
C VAL A 43 6.74 -2.01 -9.66
N TYR A 44 7.40 -1.42 -8.67
CA TYR A 44 8.20 -0.22 -8.84
C TYR A 44 9.67 -0.60 -8.84
N ASP A 45 10.34 -0.33 -9.96
CA ASP A 45 11.79 -0.46 -10.03
C ASP A 45 12.43 0.68 -9.24
N LEU A 46 12.85 0.37 -8.01
CA LEU A 46 13.63 1.28 -7.20
C LEU A 46 15.08 1.23 -7.66
N PRO A 47 15.64 2.32 -8.21
CA PRO A 47 17.07 2.36 -8.50
C PRO A 47 17.81 2.24 -7.17
N THR A 48 18.42 1.08 -6.94
CA THR A 48 19.29 0.90 -5.77
C THR A 48 20.65 1.53 -6.09
N PRO A 49 21.24 2.30 -5.16
CA PRO A 49 22.52 2.95 -5.38
C PRO A 49 23.71 1.97 -5.28
N TYR A 50 23.51 0.70 -5.68
CA TYR A 50 24.46 -0.39 -5.47
C TYR A 50 25.83 -0.12 -6.12
N ASN A 51 25.85 0.64 -7.21
CA ASN A 51 27.07 1.10 -7.89
C ASN A 51 27.20 2.64 -7.90
N SER A 52 26.44 3.34 -7.06
CA SER A 52 26.45 4.80 -6.98
C SER A 52 27.43 5.28 -5.92
N PHE A 53 28.68 4.84 -6.03
CA PHE A 53 29.76 5.25 -5.13
C PHE A 53 29.92 6.77 -5.17
N GLY A 54 30.08 7.40 -4.00
CA GLY A 54 30.22 8.85 -3.89
C GLY A 54 28.92 9.64 -4.10
N ALA A 55 27.79 9.01 -4.44
CA ALA A 55 26.51 9.70 -4.57
C ALA A 55 26.08 10.39 -3.27
N GLY A 56 26.40 9.79 -2.10
CA GLY A 56 26.16 10.43 -0.81
C GLY A 56 26.96 11.73 -0.62
N ALA A 57 28.22 11.76 -1.05
CA ALA A 57 29.05 12.97 -0.97
C ALA A 57 28.56 14.05 -1.94
N ALA A 58 28.22 13.66 -3.18
CA ALA A 58 27.64 14.56 -4.16
C ALA A 58 26.29 15.14 -3.68
N LEU A 59 25.46 14.32 -3.02
CA LEU A 59 24.20 14.76 -2.44
C LEU A 59 24.42 15.77 -1.30
N MET A 60 25.35 15.49 -0.37
CA MET A 60 25.65 16.43 0.71
C MET A 60 26.13 17.78 0.17
N GLN A 61 27.03 17.78 -0.82
CA GLN A 61 27.51 19.01 -1.45
C GLN A 61 26.37 19.79 -2.14
N ALA A 62 25.46 19.09 -2.80
CA ALA A 62 24.31 19.71 -3.45
C ALA A 62 23.34 20.34 -2.44
N LEU A 63 23.06 19.66 -1.32
CA LEU A 63 22.21 20.17 -0.24
C LEU A 63 22.83 21.39 0.42
N ASP A 64 24.12 21.33 0.77
CA ASP A 64 24.84 22.48 1.34
C ASP A 64 24.83 23.68 0.39
N SER A 65 24.86 23.45 -0.93
CA SER A 65 24.80 24.52 -1.94
C SER A 65 23.40 25.10 -2.10
N ALA A 66 22.36 24.29 -1.90
CA ALA A 66 20.96 24.72 -1.98
C ALA A 66 20.53 25.56 -0.77
N ASP A 67 21.08 25.28 0.41
CA ASP A 67 20.83 26.05 1.64
C ASP A 67 21.53 27.43 1.66
N GLN A 68 22.42 27.70 0.70
CA GLN A 68 23.15 28.98 0.57
C GLN A 68 22.52 29.95 -0.44
N VAL A 69 21.35 29.62 -0.98
CA VAL A 69 20.54 30.46 -1.91
C VAL A 69 19.25 30.88 -1.22
#